data_AF-A0A941AFV8-F1
#
_entry.id   AF-A0A941AFV8-F1
#
_cell.length_a   1.000
_cell.length_b   1.000
_cell.length_c   1.000
_cell.angle_alpha   90.00
_cell.angle_beta   90.00
_cell.angle_gamma   90.00
#
_symmetry.space_group_name_H-M   'P 1'
#
loop_
_entity.id
_entity.type
_entity.pdbx_description
1 polymer ?
#
loop_
_entity_poly.entity_id
_entity_poly.type
_entity_poly.pdbx_seq_one_letter_code
_entity_poly.pdbx_strand_id
1 'polypeptide(L)' 'MGKEGPIHPDTFVGDILKRYPALREKIRELFGADCLSCRSNQQETVTYTSWHKGLDPKKVVAELNALLKTK' A
#
# COMPACT_ATOMS: atom_id res chain seq x y z
N MET A 1 21.51 3.35 -0.33
CA MET A 1 20.21 2.82 -0.78
C MET A 1 19.90 1.57 0.02
N GLY A 2 19.21 1.72 1.16
CA GLY A 2 18.85 0.59 2.02
C GLY A 2 17.76 -0.23 1.35
N LYS A 3 17.91 -1.57 1.38
CA LYS A 3 17.02 -2.56 0.77
C LYS A 3 15.55 -2.19 1.00
N GLU A 4 14.89 -1.74 -0.07
CA GLU A 4 13.47 -1.49 -0.14
C GLU A 4 12.76 -2.82 0.16
N GLY A 5 11.77 -2.79 1.06
CA GLY A 5 11.08 -4.02 1.47
C GLY A 5 10.25 -4.63 0.32
N PRO A 6 9.48 -5.68 0.59
CA PRO A 6 8.82 -6.46 -0.46
C PRO A 6 7.63 -5.74 -1.15
N ILE A 7 7.25 -4.55 -0.69
CA ILE A 7 6.25 -3.70 -1.34
C ILE A 7 6.96 -2.69 -2.24
N HIS A 8 6.53 -2.58 -3.49
CA HIS A 8 7.08 -1.67 -4.49
C HIS A 8 5.97 -0.74 -5.04
N PRO A 9 6.32 0.38 -5.70
CA PRO A 9 5.32 1.33 -6.22
C PRO A 9 4.33 0.73 -7.24
N ASP A 10 4.72 -0.34 -7.93
CA ASP A 10 3.92 -1.08 -8.92
C ASP A 10 3.13 -2.25 -8.30
N THR A 11 3.28 -2.51 -7.01
CA THR A 11 2.50 -3.55 -6.31
C THR A 11 1.03 -3.18 -6.28
N PHE A 12 0.16 -4.14 -6.57
CA PHE A 12 -1.29 -3.94 -6.46
C PHE A 12 -1.76 -3.84 -5.01
N VAL A 13 -2.69 -2.93 -4.73
CA VAL A 13 -3.27 -2.76 -3.39
C VAL A 13 -3.88 -4.08 -2.88
N GLY A 14 -4.56 -4.84 -3.75
CA GLY A 14 -5.12 -6.15 -3.42
C GLY A 14 -4.07 -7.18 -3.01
N ASP A 15 -2.90 -7.17 -3.64
CA ASP A 15 -1.79 -8.07 -3.29
C ASP A 15 -1.24 -7.73 -1.89
N ILE A 16 -1.16 -6.45 -1.54
CA ILE A 16 -0.77 -6.03 -0.19
C ILE A 16 -1.78 -6.54 0.84
N LEU A 17 -3.08 -6.38 0.58
CA LEU A 17 -4.14 -6.85 1.48
C LEU A 17 -4.14 -8.38 1.64
N LYS A 18 -3.78 -9.12 0.59
CA LYS A 18 -3.72 -10.58 0.62
C LYS A 18 -2.47 -11.09 1.35
N ARG A 19 -1.30 -10.53 1.05
CA ARG A 19 0.00 -11.00 1.56
C ARG A 19 0.30 -10.46 2.95
N TYR A 20 -0.18 -9.26 3.27
CA TYR A 20 0.13 -8.56 4.51
C TYR A 20 -1.16 -8.10 5.22
N PRO A 21 -1.96 -9.01 5.80
CA PRO A 21 -3.19 -8.65 6.51
C PRO A 21 -2.97 -7.62 7.64
N ALA A 22 -1.77 -7.58 8.22
CA ALA A 22 -1.37 -6.61 9.23
C ALA A 22 -1.37 -5.15 8.73
N LEU A 23 -1.33 -4.92 7.42
CA LEU A 23 -1.32 -3.57 6.83
C LEU A 23 -2.72 -3.05 6.48
N ARG A 24 -3.80 -3.81 6.73
CA ARG A 24 -5.17 -3.43 6.39
C ARG A 24 -5.58 -2.07 6.95
N GLU A 25 -5.30 -1.84 8.23
CA GLU A 25 -5.64 -0.57 8.90
C GLU A 25 -4.88 0.61 8.27
N LYS A 26 -3.59 0.42 7.98
CA LYS A 26 -2.77 1.46 7.33
C LYS A 26 -3.24 1.74 5.89
N ILE A 27 -3.62 0.72 5.13
CA ILE A 27 -4.21 0.89 3.79
C ILE A 27 -5.54 1.66 3.88
N ARG A 28 -6.37 1.39 4.89
CA ARG A 28 -7.61 2.17 5.13
C ARG A 28 -7.31 3.64 5.40
N GLU A 29 -6.30 3.92 6.23
CA GLU A 29 -5.89 5.30 6.56
C GLU A 29 -5.37 6.06 5.35
N LEU A 30 -4.50 5.44 4.53
CA LEU A 30 -3.86 6.09 3.39
C LEU A 30 -4.80 6.22 2.19
N PHE A 31 -5.53 5.15 1.86
CA PHE A 31 -6.27 5.03 0.60
C PHE A 31 -7.79 5.03 0.77
N GLY A 32 -8.29 4.94 2.00
CA GLY A 32 -9.70 4.90 2.32
C GLY A 32 -10.27 3.48 2.39
N ALA A 33 -11.45 3.37 3.01
CA ALA A 33 -12.11 2.09 3.27
C ALA A 33 -12.49 1.31 1.99
N ASP A 34 -12.82 1.99 0.90
CA ASP A 34 -13.19 1.34 -0.36
C ASP A 34 -12.07 0.47 -0.93
N CYS A 35 -10.80 0.80 -0.66
CA CYS A 35 -9.68 -0.04 -1.09
C CYS A 35 -9.67 -1.42 -0.42
N LEU A 36 -10.34 -1.58 0.72
CA LEU A 36 -10.44 -2.87 1.43
C LEU A 36 -11.46 -3.83 0.79
N SER A 37 -12.42 -3.32 0.02
CA SER A 37 -13.58 -4.11 -0.46
C SER A 37 -13.85 -3.97 -1.96
N CYS A 38 -13.50 -2.86 -2.61
CA CYS A 38 -13.71 -2.64 -4.04
C CYS A 38 -12.67 -3.41 -4.87
N ARG A 39 -13.14 -4.37 -5.68
CA ARG A 39 -12.29 -5.16 -6.59
C ARG A 39 -11.58 -4.32 -7.64
N SER A 40 -12.14 -3.17 -8.03
CA SER A 40 -11.48 -2.25 -8.96
C SER A 40 -10.30 -1.57 -8.28
N ASN A 41 -10.51 -0.97 -7.11
CA ASN A 41 -9.45 -0.30 -6.35
C ASN A 41 -8.31 -1.26 -5.97
N GLN A 42 -8.63 -2.53 -5.70
CA GLN A 42 -7.61 -3.54 -5.40
C GLN A 42 -6.72 -3.93 -6.60
N GLN A 43 -7.15 -3.61 -7.83
CA GLN A 43 -6.36 -3.79 -9.05
C GLN A 43 -5.56 -2.52 -9.42
N GLU A 44 -5.60 -1.49 -8.60
CA GLU A 44 -4.74 -0.33 -8.74
C GLU A 44 -3.38 -0.57 -8.08
N THR A 45 -2.34 0.04 -8.64
CA THR A 45 -1.00 0.02 -8.05
C THR A 45 -0.89 1.02 -6.91
N VAL A 46 0.06 0.82 -5.98
CA VAL A 46 0.38 1.80 -4.93
C VAL A 46 0.63 3.18 -5.52
N THR A 47 1.31 3.27 -6.67
CA THR A 47 1.58 4.55 -7.36
C THR A 47 0.29 5.25 -7.76
N TYR A 48 -0.59 4.55 -8.47
CA TYR A 48 -1.84 5.12 -8.97
C TYR A 48 -2.72 5.59 -7.82
N THR A 49 -2.97 4.71 -6.84
CA THR A 49 -3.83 5.04 -5.70
C THR A 49 -3.23 6.16 -4.85
N SER A 50 -1.90 6.20 -4.67
CA SER A 50 -1.23 7.29 -3.95
C SER A 50 -1.46 8.64 -4.63
N TRP A 51 -1.27 8.74 -5.95
CA TRP A 51 -1.51 9.98 -6.68
C TRP A 51 -2.97 10.42 -6.64
N HIS A 52 -3.92 9.49 -6.78
CA HIS A 52 -5.35 9.78 -6.65
C HIS A 52 -5.74 10.31 -5.26
N LYS A 53 -4.92 10.05 -4.25
CA LYS A 53 -5.09 10.52 -2.86
C LYS A 53 -4.18 11.71 -2.51
N GLY A 54 -3.42 12.25 -3.46
CA GLY A 54 -2.49 13.35 -3.23
C GLY A 54 -1.26 12.97 -2.38
N LEU A 55 -0.90 11.69 -2.34
CA LEU A 55 0.22 11.15 -1.59
C LEU A 55 1.44 10.91 -2.48
N ASP A 56 2.63 10.95 -1.87
CA ASP A 56 3.89 10.57 -2.52
C ASP A 56 4.07 9.04 -2.48
N PRO A 57 4.08 8.34 -3.63
CA PRO A 57 4.23 6.88 -3.67
C PRO A 57 5.48 6.38 -2.97
N LYS A 58 6.59 7.13 -3.03
CA LYS A 58 7.85 6.71 -2.39
C LYS A 58 7.72 6.71 -0.87
N LYS A 59 7.06 7.72 -0.32
CA LYS A 59 6.79 7.80 1.13
C LYS A 59 5.86 6.70 1.59
N VAL A 60 4.80 6.43 0.81
CA VAL A 60 3.85 5.34 1.11
C VAL A 60 4.56 4.00 1.14
N VAL A 61 5.35 3.68 0.10
CA VAL A 61 6.11 2.43 0.04
C VAL A 61 7.09 2.30 1.21
N ALA A 62 7.77 3.40 1.57
CA ALA A 62 8.69 3.40 2.71
C ALA A 62 7.96 3.14 4.03
N GLU A 63 6.81 3.79 4.26
CA GLU A 63 5.99 3.60 5.47
C GLU A 63 5.47 2.17 5.59
N LEU A 64 4.88 1.64 4.51
CA LEU A 64 4.36 0.27 4.50
C LEU A 64 5.46 -0.77 4.76
N ASN A 65 6.63 -0.61 4.14
CA ASN A 65 7.76 -1.51 4.36
C ASN A 65 8.39 -1.34 5.76
N ALA A 66 8.35 -0.15 6.36
CA ALA A 66 8.82 0.05 7.72
C ALA A 66 7.95 -0.72 8.73
N LEU A 67 6.63 -0.73 8.54
CA LEU A 67 5.69 -1.51 9.36
C LEU A 67 5.88 -3.03 9.27
N LEU A 68 6.49 -3.52 8.19
CA LEU A 68 6.85 -4.94 8.04
C LEU A 68 8.15 -5.30 8.77
N LYS A 69 9.03 -4.33 9.05
CA LYS A 69 10.31 -4.55 9.75
C LYS A 69 10.17 -4.47 11.27
N THR A 70 9.13 -3.82 11.77
CA THR A 70 8.83 -3.66 13.19
C THR A 70 7.99 -4.82 13.77
N LYS A 71 7.81 -5.90 13.02
CA LYS A 71 7.26 -7.19 13.48
C LYS A 71 8.29 -8.28 13.26
#